data_AF-A0A3R7SVQ7-F1
#
_entry.id   AF-A0A3R7SVQ7-F1
#
_cell.length_a   1.000
_cell.length_b   1.000
_cell.length_c   1.000
_cell.angle_alpha   90.00
_cell.angle_beta   90.00
_cell.angle_gamma   90.00
#
_symmetry.space_group_name_H-M   'P 1'
#
loop_
_entity.id
_entity.type
_entity.pdbx_description
1 polymer ?
#
loop_
_entity_poly.entity_id
_entity_poly.type
_entity_poly.pdbx_seq_one_letter_code
_entity_poly.pdbx_strand_id
1 'polypeptide(L)'
;MQRYLKLSYDQQRLLTEKYSPGFIDTHCHLDFLFSKCNHIGTYAKYQSTREGQDVFPVSYEGCIANFCQPWTFKRISWWENFLAESNVWAAFGCHPHYSSSFGVEEEGYLRHALQHKKTVALGEIGLDYSCKNNHSRELQQIVFRRQLKIALEFNKPLVIHCRDADEDCINILKEARFL
;
A
#
# COMPACT_ATOMS: atom_id res chain seq x y z
N MET A 1 21.24 -24.16 -40.74
CA MET A 1 20.58 -22.84 -40.76
C MET A 1 19.16 -23.00 -40.19
N GLN A 2 19.01 -22.99 -38.87
CA GLN A 2 17.70 -23.11 -38.22
C GLN A 2 16.99 -21.74 -38.25
N ARG A 3 15.90 -21.66 -39.01
CA ARG A 3 14.99 -20.50 -39.00
C ARG A 3 14.18 -20.56 -37.70
N TYR A 4 14.52 -19.72 -36.72
CA TYR A 4 13.63 -19.44 -35.61
C TYR A 4 12.41 -18.67 -36.15
N LEU A 5 11.23 -19.28 -36.04
CA LEU A 5 9.96 -18.62 -36.33
C LEU A 5 9.75 -17.51 -35.28
N LYS A 6 9.90 -16.24 -35.69
CA LYS A 6 9.40 -15.11 -34.89
C LYS A 6 7.88 -15.17 -34.92
N LEU A 7 7.27 -15.48 -33.78
CA LEU A 7 5.83 -15.40 -33.58
C LEU A 7 5.34 -13.96 -33.80
N SER A 8 4.15 -13.79 -34.38
CA SER A 8 3.52 -12.49 -34.51
C SER A 8 3.09 -11.95 -33.14
N TYR A 9 2.88 -10.64 -33.03
CA TYR A 9 2.37 -10.00 -31.80
C TYR A 9 1.06 -10.65 -31.32
N ASP A 10 0.15 -10.97 -32.24
CA ASP A 10 -1.11 -11.64 -31.90
C ASP A 10 -0.91 -13.08 -31.41
N GLN A 11 0.10 -13.79 -31.93
CA GLN A 11 0.45 -15.14 -31.45
C GLN A 11 1.13 -15.09 -30.09
N GLN A 12 1.99 -14.10 -29.83
CA GLN A 12 2.55 -13.85 -28.50
C GLN A 12 1.45 -13.49 -27.51
N ARG A 13 0.52 -12.63 -27.91
CA ARG A 13 -0.65 -12.23 -27.13
C ARG A 13 -1.56 -13.41 -26.77
N LEU A 14 -1.91 -14.25 -27.73
CA LEU A 14 -2.72 -15.46 -27.51
C LEU A 14 -2.03 -16.49 -26.59
N LEU A 15 -0.69 -16.56 -26.63
CA LEU A 15 0.09 -17.42 -25.73
C LEU A 15 0.17 -16.84 -24.31
N THR A 16 0.25 -15.52 -24.15
CA THR A 16 0.21 -14.85 -22.84
C THR A 16 -1.18 -14.83 -22.21
N GLU A 17 -2.24 -14.68 -23.01
CA GLU A 17 -3.64 -14.70 -22.55
C GLU A 17 -4.07 -16.08 -22.02
N LYS A 18 -3.40 -17.16 -22.43
CA LYS A 18 -3.77 -18.53 -22.04
C LYS A 18 -3.16 -19.02 -20.72
N TYR A 19 -2.15 -18.32 -20.16
CA TYR A 19 -1.35 -18.86 -19.03
C TYR A 19 -0.83 -17.84 -18.01
N SER A 20 -1.24 -16.57 -18.04
CA SER A 20 -0.94 -15.65 -16.95
C SER A 20 -2.07 -15.69 -15.91
N PRO A 21 -1.90 -16.27 -14.71
CA PRO A 21 -2.79 -15.91 -13.61
C PRO A 21 -2.74 -14.40 -13.45
N GLY A 22 -3.89 -13.78 -13.18
CA GLY A 22 -3.91 -12.35 -12.90
C GLY A 22 -3.16 -12.03 -11.62
N PHE A 23 -2.77 -10.77 -11.44
CA PHE A 23 -2.05 -10.31 -10.26
C PHE A 23 -2.64 -9.03 -9.69
N ILE A 24 -2.53 -8.92 -8.37
CA ILE A 24 -2.83 -7.71 -7.61
C ILE A 24 -1.50 -7.12 -7.15
N ASP A 25 -1.30 -5.83 -7.41
CA ASP A 25 -0.21 -5.08 -6.79
C ASP A 25 -0.53 -4.86 -5.30
N THR A 26 0.15 -5.60 -4.42
CA THR A 26 -0.13 -5.61 -2.99
C THR A 26 0.36 -4.36 -2.27
N HIS A 27 1.12 -3.47 -2.92
CA HIS A 27 1.66 -2.26 -2.31
C HIS A 27 1.83 -1.16 -3.36
N CYS A 28 0.82 -0.30 -3.46
CA CYS A 28 0.85 0.84 -4.36
C CYS A 28 0.61 2.15 -3.60
N HIS A 29 1.38 3.20 -3.91
CA HIS A 29 1.10 4.54 -3.39
C HIS A 29 0.35 5.38 -4.43
N LEU A 30 -0.94 5.10 -4.61
CA LEU A 30 -1.80 5.85 -5.55
C LEU A 30 -1.88 7.33 -5.21
N ASP A 31 -1.77 7.69 -3.93
CA ASP A 31 -1.68 9.06 -3.43
C ASP A 31 -0.47 9.81 -4.00
N PHE A 32 0.72 9.22 -3.91
CA PHE A 32 1.93 9.79 -4.49
C PHE A 32 1.89 9.76 -6.02
N LEU A 33 1.36 8.69 -6.62
CA LEU A 33 1.26 8.54 -8.06
C LEU A 33 0.39 9.64 -8.68
N PHE A 34 -0.78 9.89 -8.11
CA PHE A 34 -1.70 10.93 -8.58
C PHE A 34 -1.07 12.32 -8.42
N SER A 35 -0.45 12.57 -7.27
CA SER A 35 0.27 13.83 -7.02
C SER A 35 1.39 14.05 -8.04
N LYS A 36 2.24 13.05 -8.29
CA LYS A 36 3.35 13.13 -9.24
C LYS A 36 2.89 13.33 -10.68
N CYS A 37 1.75 12.75 -11.05
CA CYS A 37 1.18 12.90 -12.39
C CYS A 37 0.27 14.13 -12.54
N ASN A 38 0.09 14.92 -11.48
CA ASN A 38 -0.92 15.99 -11.41
C ASN A 38 -2.33 15.51 -11.87
N HIS A 39 -2.66 14.26 -11.56
CA HIS A 39 -3.90 13.63 -11.98
C HIS A 39 -5.05 14.04 -11.05
N ILE A 40 -6.17 14.43 -11.64
CA ILE A 40 -7.41 14.74 -10.95
C ILE A 40 -8.52 13.87 -11.52
N GLY A 41 -9.15 13.09 -10.64
CA GLY A 41 -10.27 12.22 -10.96
C GLY A 41 -10.10 10.84 -10.35
N THR A 42 -10.76 9.87 -10.97
CA THR A 42 -10.82 8.49 -10.48
C THR A 42 -9.64 7.66 -10.96
N TYR A 43 -9.49 6.45 -10.42
CA TYR A 43 -8.46 5.50 -10.87
C TYR A 43 -8.75 4.98 -12.27
N ALA A 44 -10.02 4.72 -12.59
CA ALA A 44 -10.42 4.35 -13.95
C ALA A 44 -9.99 5.41 -14.99
N LYS A 45 -10.14 6.70 -14.67
CA LYS A 45 -9.67 7.79 -15.53
C LYS A 45 -8.15 7.83 -15.64
N TYR A 46 -7.44 7.56 -14.53
CA TYR A 46 -5.98 7.47 -14.56
C TYR A 46 -5.50 6.33 -15.48
N GLN A 47 -6.19 5.19 -15.46
CA GLN A 47 -5.86 4.05 -16.31
C GLN A 47 -6.15 4.34 -17.79
N SER A 48 -7.23 5.06 -18.12
CA SER A 48 -7.60 5.34 -19.51
C SER A 48 -6.78 6.43 -20.19
N THR A 49 -6.19 7.37 -19.44
CA THR A 49 -5.37 8.47 -20.01
C THR A 49 -3.94 8.05 -20.38
N ARG A 50 -3.56 6.78 -20.15
CA ARG A 50 -2.23 6.22 -20.40
C ARG A 50 -2.04 5.66 -21.81
N GLU A 51 -2.89 6.01 -22.78
CA GLU A 51 -2.85 5.49 -24.15
C GLU A 51 -1.43 5.59 -24.76
N GLY A 52 -0.86 4.43 -25.09
CA GLY A 52 0.25 4.31 -26.04
C GLY A 52 1.62 3.93 -25.49
N GLN A 53 1.93 4.07 -24.19
CA GLN A 53 3.30 3.76 -23.71
C GLN A 53 3.42 3.02 -22.35
N ASP A 54 2.43 3.08 -21.45
CA ASP A 54 2.48 2.39 -20.15
C ASP A 54 1.07 1.95 -19.68
N VAL A 55 0.41 1.11 -20.46
CA VAL A 55 -0.88 0.51 -20.05
C VAL A 55 -0.60 -0.69 -19.16
N PHE A 56 -1.31 -0.81 -18.04
CA PHE A 56 -1.22 -2.01 -17.19
C PHE A 56 -1.43 -3.27 -18.04
N PRO A 57 -0.66 -4.35 -17.83
CA PRO A 57 -0.82 -5.58 -18.58
C PRO A 57 -2.23 -6.13 -18.39
N VAL A 58 -2.74 -6.88 -19.37
CA VAL A 58 -4.08 -7.51 -19.32
C VAL A 58 -4.28 -8.42 -18.10
N SER A 59 -3.20 -8.89 -17.47
CA SER A 59 -3.20 -9.69 -16.25
C SER A 59 -3.26 -8.87 -14.96
N TYR A 60 -3.26 -7.53 -15.01
CA TYR A 60 -3.41 -6.69 -13.83
C TYR A 60 -4.87 -6.66 -13.38
N GLU A 61 -5.12 -7.13 -12.16
CA GLU A 61 -6.47 -7.23 -11.60
C GLU A 61 -6.80 -6.11 -10.60
N GLY A 62 -5.80 -5.40 -10.09
CA GLY A 62 -6.02 -4.30 -9.13
C GLY A 62 -4.83 -4.05 -8.20
N CYS A 63 -5.06 -3.23 -7.17
CA CYS A 63 -4.04 -2.94 -6.18
C CYS A 63 -4.58 -2.72 -4.76
N ILE A 64 -3.68 -2.83 -3.79
CA ILE A 64 -3.87 -2.34 -2.42
C ILE A 64 -3.13 -1.00 -2.30
N ALA A 65 -3.90 0.08 -2.22
CA ALA A 65 -3.40 1.42 -2.01
C ALA A 65 -2.92 1.59 -0.56
N ASN A 66 -1.66 1.95 -0.38
CA ASN A 66 -1.04 2.15 0.94
C ASN A 66 -1.11 3.63 1.33
N PHE A 67 -2.08 3.95 2.19
CA PHE A 67 -2.20 5.26 2.80
C PHE A 67 -1.34 5.29 4.07
N CYS A 68 -0.07 5.64 3.91
CA CYS A 68 0.93 5.52 4.97
C CYS A 68 1.21 6.84 5.73
N GLN A 69 0.53 7.92 5.32
CA GLN A 69 0.71 9.28 5.84
C GLN A 69 -0.50 9.69 6.70
N PRO A 70 -0.32 9.97 8.01
CA PRO A 70 -1.44 10.23 8.92
C PRO A 70 -2.40 11.34 8.50
N TRP A 71 -1.90 12.41 7.86
CA TRP A 71 -2.75 13.50 7.40
C TRP A 71 -3.76 13.09 6.32
N THR A 72 -3.55 11.96 5.64
CA THR A 72 -4.49 11.45 4.64
C THR A 72 -5.72 10.83 5.28
N PHE A 73 -5.63 10.32 6.52
CA PHE A 73 -6.71 9.57 7.17
C PHE A 73 -7.97 10.43 7.37
N LYS A 74 -7.79 11.70 7.72
CA LYS A 74 -8.89 12.67 7.89
C LYS A 74 -9.56 13.08 6.57
N ARG A 75 -8.97 12.76 5.42
CA ARG A 75 -9.54 13.09 4.11
C ARG A 75 -10.50 11.99 3.63
N ILE A 76 -11.55 11.75 4.41
CA ILE A 76 -12.48 10.61 4.26
C ILE A 76 -12.99 10.49 2.82
N SER A 77 -13.69 11.51 2.32
CA SER A 77 -14.24 11.47 0.95
C SER A 77 -13.18 11.31 -0.14
N TRP A 78 -11.93 11.72 0.14
CA TRP A 78 -10.85 11.60 -0.84
C TRP A 78 -10.33 10.17 -0.95
N TRP A 79 -10.04 9.49 0.16
CA TRP A 79 -9.62 8.08 0.09
C TRP A 79 -10.81 7.15 -0.24
N GLU A 80 -12.04 7.50 0.15
CA GLU A 80 -13.24 6.76 -0.26
C GLU A 80 -13.44 6.75 -1.77
N ASN A 81 -13.08 7.83 -2.48
CA ASN A 81 -13.13 7.86 -3.95
C ASN A 81 -12.23 6.80 -4.60
N PHE A 82 -11.07 6.48 -3.99
CA PHE A 82 -10.26 5.36 -4.46
C PHE A 82 -10.96 4.03 -4.18
N LEU A 83 -11.55 3.87 -2.99
CA LEU A 83 -12.21 2.63 -2.58
C LEU A 83 -13.59 2.41 -3.23
N ALA A 84 -14.12 3.40 -3.94
CA ALA A 84 -15.30 3.25 -4.80
C ALA A 84 -14.99 2.41 -6.05
N GLU A 85 -13.74 2.38 -6.51
CA GLU A 85 -13.31 1.58 -7.66
C GLU A 85 -13.32 0.10 -7.32
N SER A 86 -13.80 -0.77 -8.20
CA SER A 86 -13.96 -2.20 -7.90
C SER A 86 -12.63 -2.91 -7.62
N ASN A 87 -11.56 -2.47 -8.29
CA ASN A 87 -10.22 -3.07 -8.27
C ASN A 87 -9.20 -2.38 -7.34
N VAL A 88 -9.66 -1.50 -6.44
CA VAL A 88 -8.77 -0.82 -5.47
C VAL A 88 -9.17 -1.16 -4.05
N TRP A 89 -8.25 -1.72 -3.29
CA TRP A 89 -8.35 -1.92 -1.84
C TRP A 89 -7.37 -0.99 -1.13
N ALA A 90 -7.37 -0.99 0.20
CA ALA A 90 -6.42 -0.17 0.97
C ALA A 90 -5.77 -0.90 2.14
N ALA A 91 -4.57 -0.41 2.45
CA ALA A 91 -3.94 -0.52 3.75
C ALA A 91 -3.81 0.89 4.32
N PHE A 92 -4.07 1.04 5.63
CA PHE A 92 -3.86 2.29 6.35
C PHE A 92 -2.93 2.06 7.53
N GLY A 93 -1.95 2.93 7.70
CA GLY A 93 -0.97 2.88 8.78
C GLY A 93 -0.06 4.09 8.75
N CYS A 94 0.66 4.36 9.82
CA CYS A 94 1.65 5.41 9.91
C CYS A 94 3.03 4.80 9.69
N HIS A 95 3.62 5.12 8.52
CA HIS A 95 4.99 4.72 8.19
C HIS A 95 5.99 5.39 9.13
N PRO A 96 7.13 4.76 9.48
CA PRO A 96 8.09 5.29 10.45
C PRO A 96 8.62 6.71 10.17
N HIS A 97 8.65 7.12 8.89
CA HIS A 97 8.99 8.50 8.49
C HIS A 97 7.97 9.56 8.94
N TYR A 98 6.78 9.16 9.40
CA TYR A 98 5.72 10.06 9.85
C TYR A 98 5.39 9.89 11.34
N SER A 99 6.27 9.23 12.10
CA SER A 99 6.02 8.90 13.51
C SER A 99 5.62 10.10 14.38
N SER A 100 6.19 11.29 14.12
CA SER A 100 5.84 12.53 14.84
C SER A 100 4.42 13.03 14.56
N SER A 101 3.80 12.57 13.47
CA SER A 101 2.47 12.98 13.02
C SER A 101 1.37 12.01 13.45
N PHE A 102 1.66 11.01 14.29
CA PHE A 102 0.68 10.03 14.75
C PHE A 102 0.21 10.32 16.18
N GLY A 103 -0.72 11.25 16.31
CA GLY A 103 -1.34 11.66 17.57
C GLY A 103 -2.57 10.82 17.94
N VAL A 104 -3.37 11.36 18.86
CA VAL A 104 -4.66 10.75 19.26
C VAL A 104 -5.72 10.95 18.18
N GLU A 105 -5.70 12.11 17.52
CA GLU A 105 -6.63 12.44 16.44
C GLU A 105 -6.42 11.52 15.23
N GLU A 106 -5.18 11.36 14.78
CA GLU A 106 -4.85 10.49 13.64
C GLU A 106 -5.12 9.01 13.95
N GLU A 107 -4.91 8.58 15.19
CA GLU A 107 -5.31 7.24 15.64
C GLU A 107 -6.83 7.04 15.50
N GLY A 108 -7.64 8.04 15.86
CA GLY A 108 -9.09 8.01 15.68
C GLY A 108 -9.50 7.85 14.21
N TYR A 109 -8.88 8.63 13.32
CA TYR A 109 -9.13 8.52 11.88
C TYR A 109 -8.63 7.20 11.28
N LEU A 110 -7.49 6.68 11.73
CA LEU A 110 -7.00 5.36 11.34
C LEU A 110 -8.02 4.27 11.70
N ARG A 111 -8.51 4.28 12.94
CA ARG A 111 -9.54 3.34 13.42
C ARG A 111 -10.82 3.41 12.57
N HIS A 112 -11.25 4.61 12.19
CA HIS A 112 -12.37 4.79 11.27
C HIS A 112 -12.10 4.18 9.89
N ALA A 113 -10.94 4.45 9.29
CA ALA A 113 -10.57 3.90 7.98
C ALA A 113 -10.47 2.35 8.00
N LEU A 114 -10.03 1.76 9.10
CA LEU A 114 -9.95 0.30 9.27
C LEU A 114 -11.33 -0.39 9.31
N GLN A 115 -12.41 0.33 9.59
CA GLN A 115 -13.77 -0.22 9.53
C GLN A 115 -14.28 -0.40 8.10
N HIS A 116 -13.68 0.28 7.12
CA HIS A 116 -14.13 0.22 5.74
C HIS A 116 -13.91 -1.18 5.14
N LYS A 117 -14.91 -1.71 4.43
CA LYS A 117 -14.91 -3.09 3.89
C LYS A 117 -13.76 -3.37 2.90
N LYS A 118 -13.25 -2.34 2.22
CA LYS A 118 -12.12 -2.45 1.29
C LYS A 118 -10.76 -2.13 1.94
N THR A 119 -10.74 -1.81 3.23
CA THR A 119 -9.50 -1.73 3.99
C THR A 119 -9.13 -3.13 4.45
N VAL A 120 -8.17 -3.75 3.76
CA VAL A 120 -7.86 -5.19 3.91
C VAL A 120 -6.64 -5.46 4.78
N ALA A 121 -5.83 -4.43 5.06
CA ALA A 121 -4.64 -4.55 5.91
C ALA A 121 -4.44 -3.30 6.77
N LEU A 122 -3.64 -3.43 7.83
CA LEU A 122 -3.13 -2.32 8.61
C LEU A 122 -1.64 -2.15 8.30
N GLY A 123 -1.27 -0.97 7.81
CA GLY A 123 0.06 -0.65 7.37
C GLY A 123 0.05 0.38 6.25
N GLU A 124 1.20 0.93 5.89
CA GLU A 124 2.53 0.48 6.33
C GLU A 124 2.96 1.02 7.71
N ILE A 125 3.41 0.11 8.58
CA ILE A 125 3.90 0.42 9.95
C ILE A 125 5.24 -0.27 10.20
N GLY A 126 6.06 0.23 11.13
CA GLY A 126 7.27 -0.46 11.54
C GLY A 126 8.40 0.49 11.89
N LEU A 127 9.63 0.13 11.50
CA LEU A 127 10.86 0.80 11.90
C LEU A 127 11.78 1.06 10.70
N ASP A 128 12.32 2.28 10.62
CA ASP A 128 13.37 2.66 9.66
C ASP A 128 14.49 3.38 10.41
N TYR A 129 15.61 2.68 10.63
CA TYR A 129 16.80 3.22 11.29
C TYR A 129 17.87 3.69 10.30
N SER A 130 17.54 3.73 9.02
CA SER A 130 18.45 4.26 8.00
C SER A 130 18.64 5.76 8.17
N CYS A 131 19.70 6.30 7.58
CA CYS A 131 20.00 7.74 7.58
C CYS A 131 18.95 8.62 6.87
N LYS A 132 17.93 8.02 6.24
CA LYS A 132 16.84 8.72 5.57
C LYS A 132 15.69 9.08 6.51
N ASN A 133 15.64 8.49 7.71
CA ASN A 133 14.64 8.80 8.71
C ASN A 133 15.23 9.65 9.83
N ASN A 134 14.65 10.83 10.04
CA ASN A 134 15.13 11.79 11.04
C ASN A 134 14.45 11.63 12.43
N HIS A 135 13.56 10.64 12.59
CA HIS A 135 12.92 10.38 13.88
C HIS A 135 13.76 9.46 14.76
N SER A 136 13.78 9.72 16.07
CA SER A 136 14.48 8.87 17.03
C SER A 136 13.91 7.45 17.02
N ARG A 137 14.76 6.46 17.36
CA ARG A 137 14.35 5.05 17.42
C ARG A 137 13.20 4.86 18.39
N GLU A 138 13.25 5.54 19.53
CA GLU A 138 12.25 5.48 20.59
C GLU A 138 10.87 5.93 20.09
N LEU A 139 10.81 7.06 19.38
CA LEU A 139 9.54 7.55 18.83
C LEU A 139 8.95 6.57 17.82
N GLN A 140 9.77 6.04 16.91
CA GLN A 140 9.31 5.05 15.93
C GLN A 140 8.77 3.80 16.63
N GLN A 141 9.49 3.28 17.63
CA GLN A 141 9.05 2.10 18.38
C GLN A 141 7.76 2.34 19.17
N ILE A 142 7.57 3.53 19.77
CA ILE A 142 6.33 3.91 20.46
C ILE A 142 5.15 3.88 19.48
N VAL A 143 5.31 4.50 18.31
CA VAL A 143 4.26 4.57 17.28
C VAL A 143 3.98 3.19 16.69
N PHE A 144 5.00 2.38 16.45
CA PHE A 144 4.84 1.01 15.96
C PHE A 144 4.03 0.16 16.95
N ARG A 145 4.41 0.16 18.24
CA ARG A 145 3.68 -0.55 19.30
C ARG A 145 2.23 -0.07 19.44
N ARG A 146 1.97 1.24 19.32
CA ARG A 146 0.60 1.79 19.35
C ARG A 146 -0.25 1.21 18.22
N GLN A 147 0.29 1.14 17.00
CA GLN A 147 -0.44 0.61 15.85
C GLN A 147 -0.65 -0.90 15.91
N LEU A 148 0.30 -1.66 16.46
CA LEU A 148 0.12 -3.09 16.71
C LEU A 148 -1.02 -3.37 17.70
N LYS A 149 -1.22 -2.51 18.71
CA LYS A 149 -2.38 -2.62 19.62
C LYS A 149 -3.69 -2.45 18.86
N ILE A 150 -3.76 -1.47 17.94
CA ILE A 150 -4.93 -1.28 17.07
C ILE A 150 -5.14 -2.52 16.20
N ALA A 151 -4.07 -3.10 15.64
CA ALA A 151 -4.17 -4.29 14.78
C ALA A 151 -4.84 -5.47 15.47
N LEU A 152 -4.57 -5.69 16.77
CA LEU A 152 -5.19 -6.75 17.58
C LEU A 152 -6.71 -6.59 17.68
N GLU A 153 -7.24 -5.36 17.64
CA GLU A 153 -8.67 -5.09 17.73
C GLU A 153 -9.41 -5.35 16.41
N PHE A 154 -8.73 -5.15 15.27
CA PHE A 154 -9.36 -5.21 13.94
C PHE A 154 -9.13 -6.53 13.19
N ASN A 155 -8.26 -7.40 13.70
CA ASN A 155 -7.92 -8.70 13.11
C ASN A 155 -7.60 -8.63 11.61
N LYS A 156 -6.81 -7.61 11.20
CA LYS A 156 -6.34 -7.45 9.82
C LYS A 156 -4.87 -7.86 9.68
N PRO A 157 -4.46 -8.41 8.53
CA PRO A 157 -3.06 -8.58 8.17
C PRO A 157 -2.27 -7.28 8.32
N LEU A 158 -0.97 -7.40 8.62
CA LEU A 158 -0.04 -6.28 8.76
C LEU A 158 0.78 -6.07 7.48
N VAL A 159 1.01 -4.82 7.11
CA VAL A 159 2.06 -4.42 6.16
C VAL A 159 3.19 -3.79 6.96
N ILE A 160 4.32 -4.49 7.07
CA ILE A 160 5.46 -4.11 7.90
C ILE A 160 6.57 -3.47 7.06
N HIS A 161 6.98 -2.27 7.45
CA HIS A 161 8.24 -1.66 7.03
C HIS A 161 9.33 -2.00 8.03
N CYS A 162 10.43 -2.56 7.55
CA CYS A 162 11.61 -2.78 8.36
C CYS A 162 12.85 -2.43 7.54
N ARG A 163 13.64 -1.46 8.01
CA ARG A 163 14.93 -1.10 7.40
C ARG A 163 15.95 -0.80 8.48
N ASP A 164 17.07 -1.54 8.44
CA ASP A 164 18.19 -1.46 9.39
C ASP A 164 17.75 -1.61 10.86
N ALA A 165 16.66 -2.34 11.10
CA ALA A 165 15.94 -2.39 12.38
C ALA A 165 15.38 -3.79 12.69
N ASP A 166 15.93 -4.85 12.06
CA ASP A 166 15.38 -6.21 12.05
C ASP A 166 15.17 -6.78 13.46
N GLU A 167 16.17 -6.65 14.34
CA GLU A 167 16.12 -7.17 15.70
C GLU A 167 15.00 -6.53 16.53
N ASP A 168 14.94 -5.19 16.54
CA ASP A 168 13.90 -4.45 17.25
C ASP A 168 12.51 -4.70 16.65
N CYS A 169 12.41 -4.81 15.33
CA CYS A 169 11.14 -5.11 14.66
C CYS A 169 10.60 -6.48 15.08
N ILE A 170 11.44 -7.51 15.02
CA ILE A 170 11.08 -8.87 15.44
C ILE A 170 10.74 -8.92 16.94
N ASN A 171 11.52 -8.27 17.79
CA ASN A 171 11.29 -8.22 19.23
C ASN A 171 9.93 -7.59 19.54
N ILE A 172 9.60 -6.46 18.91
CA ILE A 172 8.31 -5.78 19.08
C ILE A 172 7.14 -6.65 18.57
N LEU A 173 7.30 -7.34 17.45
CA LEU A 173 6.25 -8.23 16.93
C LEU A 173 5.99 -9.42 17.87
N LYS A 174 7.05 -10.00 18.47
CA LYS A 174 6.93 -11.04 19.51
C LYS A 174 6.26 -10.51 20.78
N GLU A 175 6.67 -9.33 21.26
CA GLU A 175 6.03 -8.65 22.40
C GLU A 175 4.52 -8.46 22.17
N ALA A 176 4.15 -8.09 20.95
CA ALA A 176 2.76 -7.89 20.53
C ALA A 176 2.01 -9.17 20.14
N ARG A 177 2.65 -10.34 20.21
CA ARG A 177 2.08 -11.67 19.88
C ARG A 177 1.66 -11.86 18.42
N PHE A 178 2.39 -11.25 17.49
CA PHE A 178 2.24 -11.48 16.05
C PHE A 178 3.21 -12.53 15.49
N LEU A 179 4.18 -12.97 16.30
CA LEU A 179 5.16 -14.04 16.03
C LEU A 179 5.30 -14.91 17.28
#